data_AF-A0A1V2ZUY0-F1
#
_entry.id   AF-A0A1V2ZUY0-F1
#
_cell.length_a   1.000
_cell.length_b   1.000
_cell.length_c   1.000
_cell.angle_alpha   90.00
_cell.angle_beta   90.00
_cell.angle_gamma   90.00
#
_symmetry.space_group_name_H-M   'P 1'
#
loop_
_entity.id
_entity.type
_entity.pdbx_description
1 polymer ?
#
loop_
_entity_poly.entity_id
_entity_poly.type
_entity_poly.pdbx_seq_one_letter_code
_entity_poly.pdbx_strand_id
1 'polypeptide(L)'
;MKPKAQHIPGALLLALGATPLIAGVTIPHTFQSGETAVAEEVNENFEALRNRIEELENELDNVLELNEHVEVINVHPTDPNAQTVRFSGVDVQIVNGEGETATVNGVGNLIVGYNEERSGYLVARVCSDGRYDNETECTSNGGTWAHNHKSGSHNIVGGSGNAYSSYGGLVVGLQNTINRAYASISAGQRNVASGEVSSVSGGHSNTAEGPASSISGGGDNTTEGWGSSILGGEDQTASDEYETIPN
;
A
#
# COMPACT_ATOMS: atom_id res chain seq x y z
N MET A 1 -15.18 34.47 24.16
CA MET A 1 -15.96 33.23 24.30
C MET A 1 -17.17 33.34 23.38
N LYS A 2 -17.18 32.61 22.27
CA LYS A 2 -18.25 32.62 21.25
C LYS A 2 -19.17 31.40 21.47
N PRO A 3 -20.50 31.51 21.34
CA PRO A 3 -21.37 30.34 21.34
C PRO A 3 -21.33 29.64 19.96
N LYS A 4 -21.26 28.31 19.98
CA LYS A 4 -21.30 27.45 18.78
C LYS A 4 -22.71 27.45 18.20
N ALA A 5 -22.83 27.77 16.91
CA ALA A 5 -24.05 27.59 16.13
C ALA A 5 -24.19 26.10 15.77
N GLN A 6 -25.35 25.53 16.10
CA GLN A 6 -25.74 24.17 15.78
C GLN A 6 -26.40 24.22 14.38
N HIS A 7 -25.66 23.78 13.36
CA HIS A 7 -26.20 23.67 12.00
C HIS A 7 -27.14 22.47 11.92
N ILE A 8 -28.42 22.75 11.66
CA ILE A 8 -29.37 21.78 11.12
C ILE A 8 -29.64 22.22 9.68
N PRO A 9 -29.03 21.61 8.66
CA PRO A 9 -29.45 21.78 7.28
C PRO A 9 -30.56 20.75 7.00
N GLY A 10 -31.68 21.04 6.37
CA GLY A 10 -32.23 22.25 5.81
C GLY A 10 -33.61 21.86 5.31
N ALA A 11 -34.61 22.70 5.56
CA ALA A 11 -35.92 22.55 4.95
C ALA A 11 -36.49 23.96 4.77
N LEU A 12 -36.55 24.45 3.52
CA LEU A 12 -37.77 25.06 3.00
C LEU A 12 -37.72 25.26 1.48
N LEU A 13 -38.84 24.85 0.86
CA LEU A 13 -39.29 24.83 -0.53
C LEU A 13 -39.06 26.09 -1.37
N LEU A 14 -38.91 25.91 -2.70
CA LEU A 14 -39.92 26.33 -3.71
C LEU A 14 -39.54 25.95 -5.16
N ALA A 15 -40.56 25.45 -5.87
CA ALA A 15 -40.82 25.50 -7.32
C ALA A 15 -40.31 24.38 -8.28
N LEU A 16 -41.31 23.68 -8.84
CA LEU A 16 -41.39 22.86 -10.07
C LEU A 16 -40.61 21.52 -10.14
N GLY A 17 -41.37 20.43 -10.04
CA GLY A 17 -41.10 19.16 -10.73
C GLY A 17 -39.76 18.48 -10.42
N ALA A 18 -39.51 18.11 -9.17
CA ALA A 18 -38.41 17.22 -8.83
C ALA A 18 -38.78 16.42 -7.58
N THR A 19 -38.67 15.09 -7.68
CA THR A 19 -38.73 14.15 -6.56
C THR A 19 -37.78 14.65 -5.45
N PRO A 20 -38.25 14.87 -4.20
CA PRO A 20 -37.40 15.30 -3.12
C PRO A 20 -36.45 14.15 -2.76
N LEU A 21 -35.15 14.39 -2.92
CA LEU A 21 -34.11 13.52 -2.43
C LEU A 21 -33.98 13.75 -0.92
N ILE A 22 -34.75 13.02 -0.11
CA ILE A 22 -34.50 12.94 1.34
C ILE A 22 -33.36 11.93 1.48
N ALA A 23 -32.13 12.44 1.64
CA ALA A 23 -30.88 11.70 1.89
C ALA A 23 -30.97 10.18 1.68
N GLY A 24 -30.89 9.74 0.42
CA GLY A 24 -30.76 8.33 0.04
C GLY A 24 -32.05 7.56 -0.28
N VAL A 25 -33.24 8.11 -0.04
CA VAL A 25 -34.52 7.49 -0.50
C VAL A 25 -35.05 8.28 -1.71
N THR A 26 -35.30 7.58 -2.82
CA THR A 26 -36.03 8.17 -3.96
C THR A 26 -37.52 7.93 -3.75
N ILE A 27 -38.27 8.98 -3.43
CA ILE A 27 -39.72 8.91 -3.23
C ILE A 27 -40.43 9.16 -4.59
N PRO A 28 -41.23 8.21 -5.10
CA PRO A 28 -41.82 8.31 -6.44
C PRO A 28 -42.94 9.37 -6.55
N HIS A 29 -43.71 9.61 -5.48
CA HIS A 29 -44.86 10.54 -5.49
C HIS A 29 -44.76 11.64 -4.44
N THR A 30 -45.24 12.84 -4.76
CA THR A 30 -45.27 13.98 -3.83
C THR A 30 -46.67 14.56 -3.75
N PHE A 31 -47.16 14.83 -2.54
CA PHE A 31 -48.49 15.38 -2.31
C PHE A 31 -48.43 16.84 -1.86
N GLN A 32 -49.29 17.71 -2.40
CA GLN A 32 -49.43 19.08 -1.92
C GLN A 32 -50.62 19.23 -0.95
N SER A 33 -50.56 20.26 -0.12
CA SER A 33 -51.64 20.55 0.83
C SER A 33 -52.96 20.83 0.10
N GLY A 34 -54.02 20.12 0.48
CA GLY A 34 -55.35 20.25 -0.12
C GLY A 34 -55.60 19.36 -1.35
N GLU A 35 -54.60 18.61 -1.81
CA GLU A 35 -54.75 17.60 -2.86
C GLU A 35 -55.24 16.27 -2.26
N THR A 36 -56.10 15.56 -2.99
CA THR A 36 -56.56 14.22 -2.58
C THR A 36 -55.48 13.20 -2.95
N ALA A 37 -54.82 12.62 -1.96
CA ALA A 37 -53.83 11.57 -2.19
C ALA A 37 -54.47 10.27 -2.66
N VAL A 38 -53.89 9.63 -3.68
CA VAL A 38 -54.30 8.30 -4.15
C VAL A 38 -53.65 7.24 -3.27
N ALA A 39 -54.44 6.28 -2.79
CA ALA A 39 -53.94 5.24 -1.87
C ALA A 39 -52.80 4.39 -2.48
N GLU A 40 -52.84 4.14 -3.79
CA GLU A 40 -51.79 3.43 -4.52
C GLU A 40 -50.46 4.19 -4.52
N GLU A 41 -50.49 5.49 -4.85
CA GLU A 41 -49.30 6.37 -4.84
C GLU A 41 -48.69 6.49 -3.43
N VAL A 42 -49.54 6.55 -2.39
CA VAL A 42 -49.09 6.54 -0.99
C VAL A 42 -48.42 5.20 -0.65
N ASN A 43 -48.99 4.08 -1.07
CA ASN A 43 -48.40 2.75 -0.86
C ASN A 43 -47.07 2.61 -1.60
N GLU A 44 -46.95 3.11 -2.83
CA GLU A 44 -45.68 3.10 -3.58
C GLU A 44 -44.58 3.90 -2.87
N ASN A 45 -44.91 5.04 -2.25
CA ASN A 45 -43.98 5.77 -1.39
C ASN A 45 -43.57 4.95 -0.15
N PHE A 46 -44.50 4.22 0.47
CA PHE A 46 -44.20 3.35 1.61
C PHE A 46 -43.31 2.17 1.22
N GLU A 47 -43.53 1.56 0.06
CA GLU A 47 -42.67 0.50 -0.49
C GLU A 47 -41.26 1.01 -0.78
N ALA A 48 -41.14 2.22 -1.37
CA ALA A 48 -39.84 2.85 -1.59
C ALA A 48 -39.06 3.07 -0.28
N LEU A 49 -39.76 3.47 0.79
CA LEU A 49 -39.15 3.63 2.11
C LEU A 49 -38.79 2.27 2.74
N ARG A 50 -39.67 1.26 2.62
CA ARG A 50 -39.45 -0.09 3.14
C ARG A 50 -38.21 -0.73 2.50
N ASN A 51 -38.12 -0.69 1.18
CA ASN A 51 -36.96 -1.21 0.44
C ASN A 51 -35.67 -0.54 0.90
N ARG A 52 -35.69 0.78 1.15
CA ARG A 52 -34.49 1.47 1.64
C ARG A 52 -34.14 1.09 3.08
N ILE A 53 -35.12 0.83 3.94
CA ILE A 53 -34.86 0.31 5.29
C ILE A 53 -34.21 -1.06 5.20
N GLU A 54 -34.72 -1.96 4.36
CA GLU A 54 -34.15 -3.31 4.16
C GLU A 54 -32.72 -3.23 3.60
N GLU A 55 -32.42 -2.33 2.66
CA GLU A 55 -31.05 -2.08 2.18
C GLU A 55 -30.12 -1.60 3.30
N LEU A 56 -30.57 -0.64 4.12
CA LEU A 56 -29.78 -0.10 5.23
C LEU A 56 -29.54 -1.15 6.33
N GLU A 57 -30.50 -2.03 6.58
CA GLU A 57 -30.35 -3.15 7.50
C GLU A 57 -29.25 -4.12 7.00
N ASN A 58 -29.23 -4.43 5.70
CA ASN A 58 -28.16 -5.26 5.11
C ASN A 58 -26.78 -4.57 5.15
N GLU A 59 -26.72 -3.26 4.90
CA GLU A 59 -25.48 -2.48 5.04
C GLU A 59 -24.99 -2.48 6.50
N LEU A 60 -25.91 -2.40 7.47
CA LEU A 60 -25.59 -2.45 8.89
C LEU A 60 -25.02 -3.81 9.31
N ASP A 61 -25.60 -4.92 8.84
CA ASP A 61 -25.11 -6.26 9.14
C ASP A 61 -23.64 -6.45 8.72
N ASN A 62 -23.26 -5.97 7.54
CA ASN A 62 -21.86 -6.01 7.07
C ASN A 62 -20.91 -5.19 7.98
N VAL A 63 -21.37 -4.06 8.50
CA VAL A 63 -20.58 -3.22 9.42
C VAL A 63 -20.47 -3.87 10.80
N LEU A 64 -21.50 -4.59 11.25
CA LEU A 64 -21.48 -5.33 12.51
C LEU A 64 -20.41 -6.44 12.50
N GLU A 65 -20.29 -7.19 11.41
CA GLU A 65 -19.27 -8.24 11.27
C GLU A 65 -17.84 -7.66 11.33
N LEU A 66 -17.59 -6.53 10.69
CA LEU A 66 -16.29 -5.85 10.76
C LEU A 66 -15.97 -5.33 12.18
N ASN A 67 -16.98 -4.83 12.90
CA ASN A 67 -16.82 -4.31 14.26
C ASN A 67 -16.43 -5.37 15.30
N GLU A 68 -16.69 -6.66 15.04
CA GLU A 68 -16.21 -7.74 15.91
C GLU A 68 -14.68 -7.89 15.87
N HIS A 69 -14.06 -7.44 14.77
CA HIS A 69 -12.66 -7.68 14.49
C HIS A 69 -11.81 -6.42 14.52
N VAL A 70 -12.38 -5.23 14.36
CA VAL A 70 -11.66 -3.96 14.27
C VAL A 70 -12.06 -3.02 15.40
N GLU A 71 -11.10 -2.62 16.23
CA GLU A 71 -11.30 -1.61 17.27
C GLU A 71 -10.31 -0.45 17.14
N VAL A 72 -10.77 0.78 17.39
CA VAL A 72 -9.91 1.97 17.51
C VAL A 72 -9.68 2.25 18.99
N ILE A 73 -8.45 2.04 19.44
CA ILE A 73 -8.05 2.24 20.83
C ILE A 73 -7.18 3.50 20.96
N ASN A 74 -7.26 4.16 22.11
CA ASN A 74 -6.31 5.20 22.47
C ASN A 74 -5.23 4.60 23.37
N VAL A 75 -4.05 4.34 22.80
CA VAL A 75 -2.88 3.84 23.55
C VAL A 75 -2.06 4.94 24.21
N HIS A 76 -2.35 6.21 23.93
CA HIS A 76 -1.66 7.38 24.45
C HIS A 76 -2.64 8.30 25.19
N PRO A 77 -2.87 8.09 26.51
CA PRO A 77 -3.93 8.77 27.27
C PRO A 77 -3.86 10.31 27.26
N THR A 78 -2.68 10.86 26.98
CA THR A 78 -2.42 12.31 26.96
C THR A 78 -2.58 12.95 25.57
N ASP A 79 -2.69 12.15 24.50
CA ASP A 79 -2.90 12.64 23.14
C ASP A 79 -4.17 12.00 22.55
N PRO A 80 -5.31 12.72 22.51
CA PRO A 80 -6.56 12.19 21.98
C PRO A 80 -6.52 11.89 20.48
N ASN A 81 -5.49 12.36 19.74
CA ASN A 81 -5.33 12.08 18.31
C ASN A 81 -4.46 10.84 18.04
N ALA A 82 -3.78 10.31 19.05
CA ALA A 82 -2.92 9.15 18.93
C ALA A 82 -3.75 7.86 19.04
N GLN A 83 -4.47 7.55 17.97
CA GLN A 83 -5.31 6.37 17.83
C GLN A 83 -4.52 5.19 17.25
N THR A 84 -4.85 3.98 17.70
CA THR A 84 -4.37 2.73 17.12
C THR A 84 -5.55 1.92 16.64
N VAL A 85 -5.53 1.48 15.38
CA VAL A 85 -6.46 0.47 14.88
C VAL A 85 -5.91 -0.90 15.24
N ARG A 86 -6.70 -1.72 15.95
CA ARG A 86 -6.34 -3.10 16.30
C ARG A 86 -7.29 -4.06 15.59
N PHE A 87 -6.70 -5.09 15.00
CA PHE A 87 -7.40 -6.24 14.45
C PHE A 87 -7.32 -7.41 15.44
N SER A 88 -8.42 -8.11 15.69
CA SER A 88 -8.48 -9.24 16.64
C SER A 88 -9.21 -10.44 16.03
N GLY A 89 -8.59 -11.61 16.09
CA GLY A 89 -9.16 -12.86 15.58
C GLY A 89 -9.21 -12.97 14.05
N VAL A 90 -8.54 -12.08 13.31
CA VAL A 90 -8.49 -12.04 11.84
C VAL A 90 -7.09 -11.77 11.31
N ASP A 91 -6.82 -12.23 10.09
CA ASP A 91 -5.66 -11.84 9.29
C ASP A 91 -5.95 -10.58 8.47
N VAL A 92 -4.93 -9.77 8.21
CA VAL A 92 -5.02 -8.62 7.29
C VAL A 92 -4.33 -8.99 5.98
N GLN A 93 -5.09 -9.02 4.89
CA GLN A 93 -4.58 -9.30 3.55
C GLN A 93 -4.66 -8.04 2.68
N ILE A 94 -3.53 -7.66 2.05
CA ILE A 94 -3.46 -6.60 1.07
C ILE A 94 -3.20 -7.23 -0.29
N VAL A 95 -4.19 -7.21 -1.17
CA VAL A 95 -4.11 -7.82 -2.51
C VAL A 95 -3.84 -6.76 -3.57
N ASN A 96 -3.11 -7.14 -4.62
CA ASN A 96 -2.89 -6.27 -5.77
C ASN A 96 -4.02 -6.35 -6.82
N GLY A 97 -4.94 -7.32 -6.68
CA GLY A 97 -6.11 -7.48 -7.55
C GLY A 97 -5.92 -8.35 -8.80
N GLU A 98 -4.71 -8.86 -9.06
CA GLU A 98 -4.40 -9.62 -10.29
C GLU A 98 -4.58 -11.14 -10.14
N GLY A 99 -4.91 -11.63 -8.94
CA GLY A 99 -5.22 -13.03 -8.68
C GLY A 99 -4.02 -13.96 -8.47
N GLU A 100 -2.78 -13.49 -8.68
CA GLU A 100 -1.55 -14.30 -8.51
C GLU A 100 -0.41 -13.48 -7.88
N THR A 101 0.47 -14.13 -7.11
CA THR A 101 1.62 -13.47 -6.45
C THR A 101 2.67 -12.92 -7.42
N ALA A 102 2.90 -13.62 -8.54
CA ALA A 102 3.95 -13.29 -9.51
C ALA A 102 3.54 -12.18 -10.51
N THR A 103 2.70 -11.25 -10.06
CA THR A 103 2.18 -10.12 -10.83
C THR A 103 2.55 -8.82 -10.13
N VAL A 104 2.75 -7.76 -10.92
CA VAL A 104 3.12 -6.44 -10.42
C VAL A 104 2.29 -5.36 -11.10
N ASN A 105 1.65 -4.52 -10.30
CA ASN A 105 0.91 -3.34 -10.76
C ASN A 105 1.07 -2.14 -9.81
N GLY A 106 2.05 -2.20 -8.90
CA GLY A 106 2.37 -1.14 -7.93
C GLY A 106 1.49 -1.12 -6.68
N VAL A 107 0.39 -1.87 -6.63
CA VAL A 107 -0.48 -1.98 -5.46
C VAL A 107 -0.32 -3.34 -4.75
N GLY A 108 -0.97 -3.52 -3.60
CA GLY A 108 -0.81 -4.75 -2.80
C GLY A 108 0.40 -4.73 -1.86
N ASN A 109 0.92 -3.56 -1.49
CA ASN A 109 2.08 -3.41 -0.59
C ASN A 109 1.64 -2.93 0.81
N LEU A 110 2.37 -3.35 1.85
CA LEU A 110 2.29 -2.74 3.19
C LEU A 110 3.39 -1.68 3.31
N ILE A 111 3.01 -0.41 3.41
CA ILE A 111 3.96 0.71 3.53
C ILE A 111 3.79 1.35 4.92
N VAL A 112 4.87 1.33 5.72
CA VAL A 112 4.94 2.00 7.03
C VAL A 112 5.70 3.31 6.88
N GLY A 113 4.98 4.42 7.05
CA GLY A 113 5.47 5.77 6.72
C GLY A 113 5.12 6.15 5.28
N TYR A 114 5.82 7.14 4.71
CA TYR A 114 5.53 7.65 3.36
C TYR A 114 6.37 7.00 2.27
N ASN A 115 7.51 6.41 2.63
CA ASN A 115 8.52 5.95 1.68
C ASN A 115 8.74 7.00 0.57
N GLU A 116 9.23 8.17 0.96
CA GLU A 116 9.31 9.36 0.11
C GLU A 116 10.06 9.08 -1.20
N GLU A 117 9.97 9.99 -2.15
CA GLU A 117 10.80 9.93 -3.35
C GLU A 117 12.29 10.03 -3.01
N ARG A 118 13.10 9.19 -3.65
CA ARG A 118 14.55 9.26 -3.61
C ARG A 118 14.99 10.60 -4.22
N SER A 119 15.61 11.46 -3.40
CA SER A 119 16.14 12.76 -3.80
C SER A 119 17.67 12.81 -3.61
N GLY A 120 18.40 13.39 -4.57
CA GLY A 120 19.87 13.60 -4.53
C GLY A 120 20.61 13.34 -5.85
N TYR A 121 21.83 13.86 -6.00
CA TYR A 121 22.65 13.79 -7.23
C TYR A 121 23.46 12.48 -7.41
N LEU A 122 23.58 11.63 -6.38
CA LEU A 122 24.47 10.45 -6.38
C LEU A 122 23.74 9.12 -6.13
N VAL A 123 22.49 9.01 -6.55
CA VAL A 123 21.71 7.77 -6.39
C VAL A 123 21.71 6.97 -7.68
N ALA A 124 22.33 5.79 -7.68
CA ALA A 124 22.36 4.90 -8.85
C ALA A 124 20.92 4.59 -9.32
N ARG A 125 20.65 4.84 -10.61
CA ARG A 125 19.42 4.38 -11.28
C ARG A 125 19.58 2.88 -11.50
N VAL A 126 18.49 2.15 -11.36
CA VAL A 126 18.46 0.72 -11.69
C VAL A 126 17.37 0.50 -12.72
N CYS A 127 17.30 -0.71 -13.28
CA CYS A 127 16.20 -1.13 -14.13
C CYS A 127 15.06 -1.75 -13.30
N SER A 128 13.81 -1.50 -13.70
CA SER A 128 12.63 -1.99 -12.97
C SER A 128 12.46 -3.51 -13.11
N ASP A 129 12.91 -4.09 -14.21
CA ASP A 129 12.96 -5.54 -14.35
C ASP A 129 14.14 -6.13 -13.52
N GLY A 130 15.13 -5.31 -13.17
CA GLY A 130 16.36 -5.75 -12.51
C GLY A 130 17.29 -6.59 -13.38
N ARG A 131 16.88 -6.98 -14.60
CA ARG A 131 17.68 -7.78 -15.57
C ARG A 131 18.80 -7.01 -16.25
N TYR A 132 18.69 -5.70 -16.28
CA TYR A 132 19.56 -4.85 -17.07
C TYR A 132 20.26 -3.85 -16.15
N ASP A 133 21.58 -3.74 -16.30
CA ASP A 133 22.47 -2.83 -15.57
C ASP A 133 22.62 -1.47 -16.27
N ASN A 134 21.98 -1.28 -17.41
CA ASN A 134 22.05 -0.06 -18.22
C ASN A 134 20.68 0.41 -18.71
N GLU A 135 20.59 1.72 -18.94
CA GLU A 135 19.36 2.40 -19.38
C GLU A 135 18.85 1.89 -20.72
N THR A 136 19.74 1.71 -21.68
CA THR A 136 19.39 1.35 -23.05
C THR A 136 18.69 0.00 -23.11
N GLU A 137 19.29 -1.02 -22.51
CA GLU A 137 18.71 -2.36 -22.47
C GLU A 137 17.45 -2.40 -21.60
N CYS A 138 17.46 -1.69 -20.47
CA CYS A 138 16.29 -1.58 -19.61
C CYS A 138 15.09 -1.05 -20.38
N THR A 139 15.25 0.13 -20.99
CA THR A 139 14.16 0.81 -21.70
C THR A 139 13.77 0.10 -23.00
N SER A 140 14.73 -0.50 -23.70
CA SER A 140 14.45 -1.29 -24.92
C SER A 140 13.62 -2.53 -24.64
N ASN A 141 13.69 -3.09 -23.43
CA ASN A 141 12.91 -4.24 -23.00
C ASN A 141 11.66 -3.87 -22.20
N GLY A 142 11.22 -2.61 -22.26
CA GLY A 142 10.01 -2.13 -21.58
C GLY A 142 10.19 -1.90 -20.08
N GLY A 143 11.41 -2.05 -19.55
CA GLY A 143 11.77 -1.66 -18.20
C GLY A 143 11.84 -0.14 -18.06
N THR A 144 11.58 0.34 -16.85
CA THR A 144 11.77 1.74 -16.49
C THR A 144 13.16 1.91 -15.87
N TRP A 145 13.94 2.85 -16.38
CA TRP A 145 15.22 3.24 -15.79
C TRP A 145 15.04 4.50 -14.95
N ALA A 146 15.08 4.41 -13.62
CA ALA A 146 14.78 5.55 -12.75
C ALA A 146 15.33 5.39 -11.33
N HIS A 147 15.35 6.49 -10.57
CA HIS A 147 15.77 6.50 -9.16
C HIS A 147 14.69 5.96 -8.21
N ASN A 148 13.42 6.03 -8.61
CA ASN A 148 12.26 5.60 -7.85
C ASN A 148 11.50 4.55 -8.64
N HIS A 149 11.71 3.28 -8.28
CA HIS A 149 10.84 2.21 -8.77
C HIS A 149 9.91 1.83 -7.64
N LYS A 150 8.62 2.10 -7.79
CA LYS A 150 7.59 1.66 -6.83
C LYS A 150 6.50 0.89 -7.58
N SER A 151 6.91 0.15 -8.60
CA SER A 151 6.03 -0.64 -9.47
C SER A 151 5.78 -2.05 -8.94
N GLY A 152 6.52 -2.47 -7.92
CA GLY A 152 6.37 -3.78 -7.32
C GLY A 152 5.08 -3.94 -6.51
N SER A 153 4.72 -5.18 -6.24
CA SER A 153 3.52 -5.58 -5.48
C SER A 153 3.90 -6.57 -4.38
N HIS A 154 3.05 -6.81 -3.37
CA HIS A 154 3.30 -7.80 -2.31
C HIS A 154 4.56 -7.54 -1.46
N ASN A 155 4.97 -6.27 -1.31
CA ASN A 155 6.15 -5.90 -0.53
C ASN A 155 5.79 -5.34 0.86
N ILE A 156 6.71 -5.48 1.79
CA ILE A 156 6.71 -4.76 3.07
C ILE A 156 7.79 -3.68 3.00
N VAL A 157 7.37 -2.43 3.21
CA VAL A 157 8.20 -1.25 2.97
C VAL A 157 8.21 -0.38 4.21
N GLY A 158 9.41 0.02 4.67
CA GLY A 158 9.57 0.95 5.78
C GLY A 158 10.72 1.92 5.57
N GLY A 159 10.62 3.14 6.11
CA GLY A 159 11.64 4.17 5.94
C GLY A 159 11.40 5.06 4.73
N SER A 160 12.48 5.50 4.05
CA SER A 160 12.43 6.62 3.09
C SER A 160 13.20 6.32 1.81
N GLY A 161 12.68 6.73 0.66
CA GLY A 161 13.42 6.66 -0.61
C GLY A 161 13.64 5.24 -1.15
N ASN A 162 13.00 4.22 -0.60
CA ASN A 162 13.18 2.85 -1.03
C ASN A 162 12.45 2.58 -2.34
N ALA A 163 13.09 1.75 -3.16
CA ALA A 163 12.58 1.28 -4.44
C ALA A 163 12.31 -0.23 -4.40
N TYR A 164 11.20 -0.63 -5.00
CA TYR A 164 10.74 -1.99 -5.20
C TYR A 164 10.02 -2.10 -6.54
N SER A 165 10.44 -3.04 -7.38
CA SER A 165 9.89 -3.21 -8.73
C SER A 165 9.40 -4.62 -9.05
N SER A 166 9.63 -5.56 -8.14
CA SER A 166 9.19 -6.95 -8.22
C SER A 166 8.19 -7.27 -7.10
N TYR A 167 8.14 -8.52 -6.63
CA TYR A 167 7.17 -8.96 -5.64
C TYR A 167 7.76 -9.80 -4.50
N GLY A 168 7.03 -9.81 -3.38
CA GLY A 168 7.33 -10.66 -2.23
C GLY A 168 8.56 -10.22 -1.43
N GLY A 169 8.98 -8.96 -1.54
CA GLY A 169 10.19 -8.46 -0.90
C GLY A 169 9.95 -7.68 0.38
N LEU A 170 11.03 -7.52 1.15
CA LEU A 170 11.13 -6.66 2.32
C LEU A 170 12.15 -5.56 2.02
N VAL A 171 11.79 -4.29 2.21
CA VAL A 171 12.75 -3.19 2.05
C VAL A 171 12.56 -2.13 3.13
N VAL A 172 13.55 -2.05 4.01
CA VAL A 172 13.54 -1.13 5.16
C VAL A 172 14.83 -0.32 5.19
N GLY A 173 14.72 0.98 5.51
CA GLY A 173 15.87 1.87 5.65
C GLY A 173 15.80 3.09 4.73
N LEU A 174 16.96 3.54 4.25
CA LEU A 174 17.09 4.75 3.46
C LEU A 174 17.63 4.45 2.05
N GLN A 175 16.85 4.72 1.03
CA GLN A 175 17.30 4.63 -0.37
C GLN A 175 17.76 3.22 -0.80
N ASN A 176 17.21 2.18 -0.19
CA ASN A 176 17.47 0.78 -0.55
C ASN A 176 16.63 0.36 -1.76
N THR A 177 17.09 -0.65 -2.51
CA THR A 177 16.41 -1.12 -3.72
C THR A 177 16.30 -2.64 -3.76
N ILE A 178 15.09 -3.15 -3.93
CA ILE A 178 14.80 -4.56 -4.23
C ILE A 178 14.17 -4.65 -5.62
N ASN A 179 14.73 -5.41 -6.56
CA ASN A 179 14.17 -5.47 -7.92
C ASN A 179 14.00 -6.89 -8.47
N ARG A 180 14.16 -7.90 -7.61
CA ARG A 180 13.87 -9.31 -7.92
C ARG A 180 12.84 -9.92 -6.98
N ALA A 181 12.28 -11.03 -7.43
CA ALA A 181 11.35 -11.82 -6.63
C ALA A 181 12.03 -12.23 -5.32
N TYR A 182 11.30 -11.99 -4.23
CA TYR A 182 11.69 -12.39 -2.86
C TYR A 182 13.01 -11.78 -2.35
N ALA A 183 13.52 -10.73 -2.99
CA ALA A 183 14.69 -10.01 -2.50
C ALA A 183 14.38 -9.27 -1.19
N SER A 184 15.36 -9.20 -0.28
CA SER A 184 15.17 -8.59 1.04
C SER A 184 16.30 -7.67 1.45
N ILE A 185 15.93 -6.52 2.01
CA ILE A 185 16.85 -5.57 2.66
C ILE A 185 16.25 -5.17 4.00
N SER A 186 16.84 -5.64 5.09
CA SER A 186 16.28 -5.46 6.43
C SER A 186 16.57 -4.09 7.05
N ALA A 187 17.64 -3.41 6.62
CA ALA A 187 18.04 -2.10 7.13
C ALA A 187 19.10 -1.42 6.24
N GLY A 188 19.64 -0.30 6.72
CA GLY A 188 20.81 0.36 6.15
C GLY A 188 20.45 1.41 5.11
N GLN A 189 21.47 1.83 4.35
CA GLN A 189 21.35 2.90 3.37
C GLN A 189 21.96 2.48 2.04
N ARG A 190 21.23 2.75 0.94
CA ARG A 190 21.69 2.56 -0.44
C ARG A 190 22.09 1.12 -0.79
N ASN A 191 21.58 0.14 -0.07
CA ASN A 191 21.77 -1.26 -0.43
C ASN A 191 20.90 -1.61 -1.65
N VAL A 192 21.37 -2.54 -2.48
CA VAL A 192 20.68 -3.08 -3.65
C VAL A 192 20.65 -4.60 -3.54
N ALA A 193 19.47 -5.20 -3.61
CA ALA A 193 19.30 -6.64 -3.68
C ALA A 193 18.60 -6.97 -5.00
N SER A 194 19.40 -7.49 -5.93
CA SER A 194 19.10 -7.64 -7.36
C SER A 194 19.31 -9.05 -7.91
N GLY A 195 19.65 -9.99 -7.03
CA GLY A 195 19.47 -11.43 -7.24
C GLY A 195 18.12 -11.94 -6.77
N GLU A 196 17.57 -12.98 -7.41
CA GLU A 196 16.38 -13.66 -6.93
C GLU A 196 16.63 -14.27 -5.54
N VAL A 197 15.75 -14.04 -4.57
CA VAL A 197 15.95 -14.47 -3.16
C VAL A 197 17.23 -13.92 -2.51
N SER A 198 17.85 -12.88 -3.08
CA SER A 198 19.02 -12.25 -2.49
C SER A 198 18.68 -11.48 -1.21
N SER A 199 19.65 -11.32 -0.31
CA SER A 199 19.45 -10.62 0.95
C SER A 199 20.60 -9.70 1.32
N VAL A 200 20.25 -8.51 1.84
CA VAL A 200 21.19 -7.62 2.51
C VAL A 200 20.66 -7.29 3.90
N SER A 201 21.35 -7.71 4.94
CA SER A 201 20.86 -7.47 6.31
C SER A 201 20.97 -5.99 6.73
N GLY A 202 21.95 -5.25 6.22
CA GLY A 202 22.13 -3.83 6.51
C GLY A 202 23.43 -3.27 5.93
N GLY A 203 23.91 -2.16 6.50
CA GLY A 203 25.14 -1.50 6.05
C GLY A 203 24.91 -0.37 5.05
N HIS A 204 25.95 -0.01 4.32
CA HIS A 204 25.97 1.07 3.35
C HIS A 204 26.36 0.57 1.96
N SER A 205 25.57 0.90 0.94
CA SER A 205 25.96 0.71 -0.47
C SER A 205 26.35 -0.73 -0.87
N ASN A 206 25.81 -1.75 -0.19
CA ASN A 206 26.06 -3.14 -0.57
C ASN A 206 25.17 -3.56 -1.74
N THR A 207 25.66 -4.41 -2.63
CA THR A 207 24.94 -4.88 -3.84
C THR A 207 24.94 -6.40 -3.91
N ALA A 208 23.78 -7.03 -3.69
CA ALA A 208 23.61 -8.48 -3.80
C ALA A 208 22.95 -8.86 -5.14
N GLU A 209 23.76 -9.16 -6.16
CA GLU A 209 23.34 -9.43 -7.55
C GLU A 209 23.13 -10.92 -7.84
N GLY A 210 23.96 -11.78 -7.23
CA GLY A 210 23.86 -13.22 -7.41
C GLY A 210 22.52 -13.77 -6.89
N PRO A 211 21.85 -14.69 -7.61
CA PRO A 211 20.66 -15.35 -7.08
C PRO A 211 21.02 -16.12 -5.80
N ALA A 212 20.13 -16.05 -4.80
CA ALA A 212 20.33 -16.58 -3.45
C ALA A 212 21.59 -16.08 -2.72
N SER A 213 22.22 -14.98 -3.19
CA SER A 213 23.39 -14.40 -2.53
C SER A 213 23.01 -13.61 -1.28
N SER A 214 23.99 -13.40 -0.38
CA SER A 214 23.74 -12.71 0.88
C SER A 214 24.88 -11.80 1.32
N ILE A 215 24.55 -10.62 1.82
CA ILE A 215 25.49 -9.70 2.46
C ILE A 215 24.99 -9.39 3.87
N SER A 216 25.77 -9.75 4.88
CA SER A 216 25.38 -9.55 6.29
C SER A 216 25.52 -8.08 6.74
N GLY A 217 26.37 -7.28 6.09
CA GLY A 217 26.58 -5.88 6.41
C GLY A 217 27.87 -5.35 5.80
N GLY A 218 28.38 -4.23 6.34
CA GLY A 218 29.59 -3.57 5.83
C GLY A 218 29.28 -2.43 4.86
N GLY A 219 30.30 -2.01 4.11
CA GLY A 219 30.26 -0.92 3.14
C GLY A 219 30.67 -1.40 1.75
N ASP A 220 29.93 -1.03 0.71
CA ASP A 220 30.39 -1.16 -0.68
C ASP A 220 30.78 -2.59 -1.10
N ASN A 221 30.16 -3.62 -0.51
CA ASN A 221 30.38 -5.02 -0.87
C ASN A 221 29.47 -5.46 -2.02
N THR A 222 29.95 -6.39 -2.86
CA THR A 222 29.18 -6.92 -4.01
C THR A 222 29.21 -8.45 -4.07
N THR A 223 28.05 -9.11 -4.18
CA THR A 223 27.96 -10.56 -4.44
C THR A 223 27.37 -10.81 -5.82
N GLU A 224 28.07 -11.55 -6.68
CA GLU A 224 27.66 -11.83 -8.07
C GLU A 224 27.35 -13.33 -8.28
N GLY A 225 28.08 -14.21 -7.59
CA GLY A 225 27.94 -15.66 -7.73
C GLY A 225 26.64 -16.21 -7.14
N TRP A 226 26.12 -17.30 -7.72
CA TRP A 226 24.95 -18.00 -7.17
C TRP A 226 25.24 -18.51 -5.75
N GLY A 227 24.40 -18.15 -4.78
CA GLY A 227 24.60 -18.54 -3.38
C GLY A 227 25.86 -18.00 -2.72
N SER A 228 26.53 -17.01 -3.32
CA SER A 228 27.72 -16.37 -2.74
C SER A 228 27.35 -15.53 -1.50
N SER A 229 28.33 -15.30 -0.63
CA SER A 229 28.11 -14.55 0.61
C SER A 229 29.30 -13.71 1.05
N ILE A 230 28.98 -12.55 1.64
CA ILE A 230 29.95 -11.67 2.31
C ILE A 230 29.45 -11.41 3.73
N LEU A 231 30.26 -11.76 4.73
CA LEU A 231 29.87 -11.62 6.15
C LEU A 231 30.05 -10.17 6.68
N GLY A 232 30.81 -9.34 5.98
CA GLY A 232 31.06 -7.94 6.31
C GLY A 232 32.33 -7.44 5.64
N GLY A 233 32.83 -6.29 6.09
CA GLY A 233 34.00 -5.63 5.51
C GLY A 233 33.63 -4.45 4.63
N GLU A 234 34.63 -3.95 3.91
CA GLU A 234 34.53 -2.85 2.96
C GLU A 234 35.15 -3.28 1.62
N ASP A 235 34.52 -2.91 0.50
CA ASP A 235 34.99 -3.16 -0.86
C ASP A 235 35.30 -4.64 -1.18
N GLN A 236 34.50 -5.57 -0.68
CA GLN A 236 34.63 -7.00 -1.01
C GLN A 236 33.80 -7.37 -2.25
N THR A 237 34.27 -8.33 -3.04
CA THR A 237 33.52 -8.87 -4.18
C THR A 237 33.60 -10.39 -4.21
N ALA A 238 32.46 -11.06 -4.10
CA ALA A 238 32.34 -12.51 -4.20
C ALA A 238 31.68 -12.88 -5.54
N SER A 239 32.48 -13.37 -6.49
CA SER A 239 32.06 -13.60 -7.87
C SER A 239 31.78 -15.08 -8.18
N ASP A 240 32.40 -16.01 -7.44
CA ASP A 240 32.25 -17.43 -7.69
C ASP A 240 30.98 -18.00 -7.04
N GLU A 241 30.41 -19.07 -7.64
CA GLU A 241 29.29 -19.79 -7.06
C GLU A 241 29.67 -20.34 -5.68
N TYR A 242 28.81 -20.10 -4.68
CA TYR A 242 29.02 -20.46 -3.27
C TYR A 242 30.27 -19.86 -2.61
N GLU A 243 30.89 -18.84 -3.21
CA GLU A 243 32.01 -18.15 -2.58
C GLU A 243 31.57 -17.52 -1.26
N THR A 244 32.44 -17.59 -0.25
CA THR A 244 32.21 -16.94 1.04
C THR A 244 33.41 -16.11 1.41
N ILE A 245 33.21 -14.80 1.51
CA ILE A 245 34.22 -13.88 2.00
C ILE A 245 33.97 -13.61 3.49
N PRO A 246 34.88 -14.09 4.37
CA PRO A 246 34.82 -13.76 5.80
C PRO A 246 35.27 -12.31 6.06
N ASN A 247 34.95 -11.82 7.25
CA ASN A 247 35.26 -10.47 7.73
C ASN A 247 36.70 -10.30 8.23
#